data_AF-A0A8H3WSM7-F1
#
_entry.id   AF-A0A8H3WSM7-F1
#
_cell.length_a   1.000
_cell.length_b   1.000
_cell.length_c   1.000
_cell.angle_alpha   90.00
_cell.angle_beta   90.00
_cell.angle_gamma   90.00
#
_symmetry.space_group_name_H-M   'P 1'
#
loop_
_entity.id
_entity.type
_entity.pdbx_description
1 polymer ?
#
loop_
_entity_poly.entity_id
_entity_poly.type
_entity_poly.pdbx_seq_one_letter_code
_entity_poly.pdbx_strand_id
1 'polypeptide(L)'
;MAAKPFQCLLCNKSYTNKASLVTHERKAHNQNIIVPHCHILFTPLYSSYCHFRGLFIDAIQSRLGSHRATEGKKKVQVHCEENLFYFIFREQETFTFQVSSYKYSCIFKGQVGIKRIGEIF
;
A
#
# COMPACT_ATOMS: atom_id res chain seq x y z
N MET A 1 26.14 -9.36 25.41
CA MET A 1 25.98 -9.21 23.95
C MET A 1 24.57 -8.72 23.69
N ALA A 2 24.38 -7.57 23.02
CA ALA A 2 23.04 -7.05 22.75
C ALA A 2 22.37 -7.86 21.63
N ALA A 3 21.23 -8.50 21.92
CA ALA A 3 20.43 -9.17 20.90
C ALA A 3 19.96 -8.14 19.86
N LYS A 4 20.00 -8.52 18.58
CA LYS A 4 19.53 -7.70 17.46
C LYS A 4 18.37 -8.41 16.75
N PRO A 5 17.19 -8.48 17.36
CA PRO A 5 16.08 -9.28 16.82
C PRO A 5 15.44 -8.65 15.57
N PHE A 6 15.78 -7.41 15.21
CA PHE A 6 15.15 -6.69 14.11
C PHE A 6 16.05 -6.72 12.87
N GLN A 7 15.81 -7.66 11.95
CA GLN A 7 16.56 -7.81 10.71
C GLN A 7 15.88 -7.10 9.54
N CYS A 8 16.67 -6.39 8.72
CA CYS A 8 16.23 -5.86 7.44
C CYS A 8 16.15 -6.98 6.40
N LEU A 9 14.98 -7.17 5.80
CA LEU A 9 14.75 -8.19 4.78
C LEU A 9 15.37 -7.85 3.41
N LEU A 10 15.88 -6.63 3.24
CA LEU A 10 16.44 -6.14 1.97
C LEU A 10 17.97 -6.24 1.90
N CYS A 11 18.68 -6.19 3.04
CA CYS A 11 20.14 -6.29 3.08
C CYS A 11 20.69 -7.11 4.26
N ASN A 12 19.84 -7.86 4.96
CA ASN A 12 20.17 -8.74 6.10
C ASN A 12 20.87 -8.07 7.30
N LYS A 13 20.91 -6.73 7.36
CA LYS A 13 21.43 -6.01 8.52
C LYS A 13 20.48 -6.13 9.71
N SER A 14 21.03 -6.40 10.89
CA SER A 14 20.27 -6.56 12.13
C SER A 14 20.45 -5.37 13.08
N TYR A 15 19.37 -5.01 13.78
CA TYR A 15 19.25 -3.84 14.63
C TYR A 15 18.73 -4.23 16.02
N THR A 16 19.12 -3.46 17.04
CA THR A 16 18.72 -3.69 18.44
C THR A 16 17.28 -3.28 18.71
N ASN A 17 16.71 -2.37 17.92
CA ASN A 17 15.34 -1.92 18.04
C ASN A 17 14.70 -1.61 16.68
N LYS A 18 13.37 -1.55 16.65
CA LYS A 18 12.57 -1.27 15.44
C LYS A 18 12.84 0.12 14.85
N ALA A 19 13.08 1.14 15.67
CA ALA A 19 13.31 2.51 15.20
C ALA A 19 14.62 2.64 14.39
N SER A 20 15.66 1.92 14.79
CA SER A 20 16.93 1.84 14.07
C SER A 20 16.77 1.11 12.73
N LEU A 21 15.99 0.02 12.69
CA LEU A 21 15.64 -0.67 11.45
C LEU A 21 14.86 0.24 10.49
N VAL A 22 13.81 0.93 10.98
CA VAL A 22 13.01 1.89 10.18
C VAL A 22 13.90 2.99 9.59
N THR A 23 14.78 3.56 10.42
CA THR A 23 15.69 4.63 9.99
C THR A 23 16.67 4.15 8.94
N HIS A 24 17.20 2.94 9.12
CA HIS A 24 18.06 2.30 8.14
C HIS A 24 17.32 2.09 6.81
N GLU A 25 16.14 1.49 6.82
CA GLU A 25 15.38 1.22 5.60
C GLU A 25 15.03 2.51 4.86
N ARG A 26 14.60 3.56 5.57
CA ARG A 26 14.30 4.85 4.94
C ARG A 26 15.52 5.49 4.26
N LYS A 27 16.72 5.28 4.81
CA LYS A 27 17.97 5.86 4.26
C LYS A 27 18.59 5.00 3.17
N ALA A 28 18.71 3.70 3.43
CA ALA A 28 19.40 2.74 2.56
C ALA A 28 18.48 2.15 1.48
N HIS A 29 17.18 2.17 1.70
CA HIS A 29 16.16 1.56 0.86
C HIS A 29 14.98 2.52 0.63
N ASN A 30 15.28 3.80 0.35
CA ASN A 30 14.28 4.87 0.23
C ASN A 30 13.27 4.68 -0.94
N GLN A 31 13.58 3.80 -1.89
CA GLN A 31 12.80 3.57 -3.11
C GLN A 31 12.07 2.21 -3.12
N ASN A 32 11.77 1.64 -1.95
CA ASN A 32 11.26 0.26 -1.81
C ASN A 32 10.05 -0.10 -2.70
N ILE A 33 10.36 -0.65 -3.87
CA ILE A 33 9.43 -1.35 -4.76
C ILE A 33 9.52 -2.87 -4.53
N ILE A 34 10.59 -3.35 -3.87
CA ILE A 34 10.81 -4.77 -3.64
C ILE A 34 9.95 -5.22 -2.46
N VAL A 35 8.93 -6.02 -2.77
CA VAL A 35 8.15 -6.80 -1.81
C VAL A 35 8.88 -8.14 -1.65
N PRO A 36 9.65 -8.37 -0.57
CA PRO A 36 10.55 -9.54 -0.47
C PRO A 36 9.82 -10.88 -0.58
N HIS A 37 8.55 -10.89 -0.17
CA HIS A 37 7.67 -12.05 -0.17
C HIS A 37 6.67 -12.03 -1.33
N CYS A 38 6.89 -11.26 -2.40
CA CYS A 38 5.94 -11.25 -3.53
C CYS A 38 5.74 -12.64 -4.17
N HIS A 39 6.77 -13.49 -4.12
CA HIS A 39 6.75 -14.83 -4.69
C HIS A 39 5.80 -15.80 -3.94
N ILE A 40 5.40 -15.48 -2.71
CA ILE A 40 4.40 -16.25 -1.97
C ILE A 40 2.99 -15.66 -2.10
N LEU A 41 2.82 -14.49 -2.74
CA LEU A 41 1.51 -13.92 -2.97
C LEU A 41 0.83 -14.64 -4.13
N PHE A 42 -0.33 -15.25 -3.84
CA PHE A 42 -1.13 -15.92 -4.85
C PHE A 42 -1.98 -14.93 -5.63
N THR A 43 -2.09 -15.15 -6.94
CA THR A 43 -2.99 -14.39 -7.80
C THR A 43 -4.43 -14.49 -7.25
N PRO A 44 -5.08 -13.36 -6.93
CA PRO A 44 -6.44 -13.38 -6.39
C PRO A 44 -7.44 -13.88 -7.43
N LEU A 45 -8.54 -14.47 -6.95
CA LEU A 45 -9.67 -14.83 -7.80
C LEU A 45 -10.38 -13.56 -8.32
N TYR A 46 -10.93 -13.63 -9.52
CA TYR A 46 -11.69 -12.53 -10.11
C TYR A 46 -12.89 -12.11 -9.25
N SER A 47 -13.54 -13.08 -8.56
CA SER A 47 -14.62 -12.81 -7.61
C SER A 47 -14.18 -11.92 -6.45
N SER A 48 -12.98 -12.14 -5.90
CA SER A 48 -12.41 -11.32 -4.83
C SER A 48 -12.15 -9.89 -5.30
N TYR A 49 -11.68 -9.72 -6.54
CA TYR A 49 -11.54 -8.40 -7.15
C TYR A 49 -12.89 -7.69 -7.31
N CYS A 50 -13.89 -8.37 -7.87
CA CYS A 50 -15.23 -7.80 -8.05
C CYS A 50 -15.86 -7.39 -6.71
N HIS A 51 -15.71 -8.22 -5.68
CA HIS A 51 -16.18 -7.92 -4.34
C HIS A 51 -15.50 -6.67 -3.77
N PHE A 52 -14.18 -6.61 -3.81
CA PHE A 52 -13.43 -5.46 -3.32
C PHE A 52 -13.72 -4.18 -4.11
N ARG A 53 -13.86 -4.27 -5.44
CA ARG A 53 -14.24 -3.14 -6.30
C ARG A 53 -15.58 -2.54 -5.86
N GLY A 54 -16.60 -3.38 -5.63
CA GLY A 54 -17.90 -2.94 -5.14
C GLY A 54 -17.76 -2.21 -3.79
N LEU A 55 -17.10 -2.84 -2.82
CA LEU A 55 -16.85 -2.23 -1.51
C LEU A 55 -16.09 -0.91 -1.59
N PHE A 56 -15.09 -0.82 -2.48
CA PHE A 56 -14.29 0.38 -2.68
C PHE A 56 -15.14 1.53 -3.23
N ILE A 57 -15.90 1.28 -4.29
CA ILE A 57 -16.79 2.26 -4.91
C ILE A 57 -17.84 2.74 -3.90
N ASP A 58 -18.51 1.82 -3.22
CA ASP A 58 -19.54 2.14 -2.22
C ASP A 58 -18.96 2.97 -1.07
N ALA A 59 -17.77 2.63 -0.59
CA ALA A 59 -17.10 3.38 0.48
C ALA A 59 -16.73 4.80 0.05
N ILE A 60 -16.27 4.99 -1.20
CA ILE A 60 -15.96 6.30 -1.75
C ILE A 60 -17.24 7.13 -1.94
N GLN A 61 -18.26 6.55 -2.58
CA GLN A 61 -19.54 7.23 -2.81
C GLN A 61 -20.24 7.61 -1.51
N SER A 62 -20.30 6.71 -0.53
CA SER A 62 -20.87 6.97 0.79
C SER A 62 -20.15 8.10 1.52
N ARG A 63 -18.82 8.18 1.38
CA ARG A 63 -18.02 9.22 2.04
C ARG A 63 -18.06 10.56 1.30
N LEU A 64 -18.27 10.57 0.00
CA LEU A 64 -18.40 11.80 -0.81
C LEU A 64 -19.84 12.32 -0.88
N GLY A 65 -20.84 11.46 -0.67
CA GLY A 65 -22.24 11.82 -0.60
C GLY A 65 -22.53 12.79 0.54
N SER A 66 -23.20 13.90 0.21
CA SER A 66 -23.88 14.86 1.11
C SER A 66 -23.20 16.19 1.48
N HIS A 67 -22.01 16.56 0.99
CA HIS A 67 -21.55 17.96 1.10
C HIS A 67 -20.75 18.38 -0.14
N ARG A 68 -21.40 19.12 -1.05
CA ARG A 68 -20.79 19.70 -2.27
C ARG A 68 -20.25 21.12 -2.08
N ALA A 69 -20.30 21.66 -0.87
CA ALA A 69 -20.06 23.07 -0.62
C ALA A 69 -18.59 23.45 -0.36
N THR A 70 -17.71 22.49 -0.02
CA THR A 70 -16.32 22.80 0.38
C THR A 70 -15.33 21.73 -0.08
N GLU A 71 -14.20 22.15 -0.66
CA GLU A 71 -13.06 21.28 -0.90
C GLU A 71 -12.42 20.86 0.44
N GLY A 72 -12.24 19.56 0.65
CA GLY A 72 -11.73 19.02 1.91
C GLY A 72 -11.04 17.68 1.73
N LYS A 73 -10.25 17.28 2.73
CA LYS A 73 -9.56 15.98 2.74
C LYS A 73 -10.43 14.95 3.46
N LYS A 74 -10.78 13.86 2.77
CA LYS A 74 -11.50 12.71 3.36
C LYS A 74 -10.62 11.47 3.35
N LYS A 75 -10.64 10.71 4.45
CA LYS A 75 -9.99 9.41 4.56
C LYS A 75 -11.05 8.32 4.54
N VAL A 76 -10.83 7.28 3.76
CA VAL A 76 -11.67 6.09 3.68
C VAL A 76 -10.84 4.88 4.08
N GLN A 77 -11.48 3.91 4.72
CA GLN A 77 -10.87 2.65 5.12
C GLN A 77 -11.76 1.52 4.61
N VAL A 78 -11.14 0.58 3.88
CA VAL A 78 -11.79 -0.60 3.32
C VAL A 78 -10.90 -1.79 3.67
N HIS A 79 -11.50 -2.90 4.09
CA HIS A 79 -10.75 -4.13 4.31
C HIS A 79 -10.27 -4.69 2.97
N CYS A 80 -9.01 -5.12 2.90
CA CYS A 80 -8.39 -5.59 1.68
C CYS A 80 -7.37 -6.68 2.03
N GLU A 81 -7.39 -7.79 1.30
CA GLU A 81 -6.36 -8.81 1.37
C GLU A 81 -5.05 -8.30 0.74
N GLU A 82 -3.91 -8.75 1.28
CA GLU A 82 -2.60 -8.25 0.86
C GLU A 82 -2.31 -8.56 -0.62
N ASN A 83 -2.52 -9.80 -1.03
CA ASN A 83 -2.36 -10.22 -2.42
C ASN A 83 -3.25 -9.37 -3.33
N LEU A 84 -4.49 -9.11 -2.94
CA LEU A 84 -5.41 -8.29 -3.74
C LEU A 84 -4.87 -6.88 -3.94
N PHE A 85 -4.40 -6.23 -2.86
CA PHE A 85 -3.78 -4.90 -2.98
C PHE A 85 -2.53 -4.94 -3.86
N TYR A 86 -1.64 -5.91 -3.66
CA TYR A 86 -0.42 -6.06 -4.44
C TYR A 86 -0.74 -6.22 -5.93
N PHE A 87 -1.61 -7.15 -6.31
CA PHE A 87 -1.92 -7.41 -7.72
C PHE A 87 -2.67 -6.25 -8.39
N ILE A 88 -3.52 -5.50 -7.67
CA ILE A 88 -4.22 -4.34 -8.21
C ILE A 88 -3.24 -3.17 -8.49
N PHE A 89 -2.30 -2.91 -7.56
CA PHE A 89 -1.51 -1.68 -7.59
C PHE A 89 -0.04 -1.85 -8.01
N ARG A 90 0.49 -3.07 -8.15
CA ARG A 90 1.92 -3.33 -8.47
C ARG A 90 2.43 -2.69 -9.75
N GLU A 91 1.55 -2.45 -10.73
CA GLU A 91 1.92 -1.84 -12.02
C GLU A 91 1.90 -0.30 -11.97
N GLN A 92 1.52 0.29 -10.84
CA GLN A 92 1.44 1.74 -10.69
C GLN A 92 2.82 2.34 -10.38
N GLU A 93 3.17 3.42 -11.07
CA GLU A 93 4.46 4.12 -10.92
C GLU A 93 4.75 4.60 -9.48
N THR A 94 3.70 4.90 -8.71
CA THR A 94 3.82 5.41 -7.33
C THR A 94 3.63 4.32 -6.26
N PHE A 95 3.59 3.05 -6.68
CA PHE A 95 3.49 1.92 -5.78
C PHE A 95 4.77 1.76 -4.97
N THR A 96 4.62 1.65 -3.65
CA THR A 96 5.72 1.51 -2.69
C THR A 96 5.34 0.54 -1.58
N PHE A 97 6.32 -0.20 -1.07
CA PHE A 97 6.16 -1.09 0.07
C PHE A 97 7.21 -0.79 1.14
N GLN A 98 6.79 -0.38 2.33
CA GLN A 98 7.69 -0.13 3.45
C GLN A 98 7.75 -1.35 4.37
N VAL A 99 8.88 -2.05 4.38
CA VAL A 99 9.11 -3.30 5.14
C VAL A 99 8.92 -3.10 6.65
N SER A 100 9.53 -2.08 7.25
CA SER A 100 9.50 -1.84 8.70
C SER A 100 8.12 -1.58 9.29
N SER A 101 7.22 -0.99 8.51
CA SER A 101 5.82 -0.78 8.91
C SER A 101 4.86 -1.78 8.27
N TYR A 102 5.37 -2.69 7.44
CA TYR A 102 4.60 -3.60 6.61
C TYR A 102 3.44 -2.87 5.90
N LYS A 103 3.79 -1.82 5.16
CA LYS A 103 2.80 -0.88 4.61
C LYS A 103 2.97 -0.72 3.10
N TYR A 104 1.92 -1.06 2.38
CA TYR A 104 1.77 -0.71 0.97
C TYR A 104 1.20 0.70 0.81
N SER A 105 1.64 1.40 -0.22
CA SER A 105 1.14 2.74 -0.54
C SER A 105 1.18 2.96 -2.04
N CYS A 106 0.10 3.54 -2.57
CA CYS A 106 0.02 4.02 -3.95
C CYS A 106 -0.59 5.42 -3.91
N ILE A 107 0.00 6.36 -4.63
CA ILE A 107 -0.36 7.79 -4.56
C ILE A 107 -0.80 8.27 -5.93
N PHE A 108 -2.04 8.72 -6.03
CA PHE A 108 -2.61 9.29 -7.24
C PHE A 108 -2.80 10.79 -7.06
N LYS A 109 -2.33 11.60 -8.02
CA LYS A 109 -2.36 13.07 -7.95
C LYS A 109 -2.96 13.67 -9.22
N GLY A 110 -3.73 14.75 -9.05
CA GLY A 110 -4.31 15.52 -10.15
C GLY A 110 -5.27 14.72 -11.04
N GLN A 111 -5.59 15.28 -12.21
CA GLN A 111 -6.51 14.64 -13.16
C GLN A 111 -6.00 13.31 -13.69
N VAL A 112 -4.68 13.17 -13.91
CA VAL A 112 -4.05 11.92 -14.36
C VAL A 112 -4.26 10.81 -13.31
N GLY A 113 -4.10 11.14 -12.03
CA GLY A 113 -4.35 10.20 -10.94
C GLY A 113 -5.81 9.75 -10.87
N ILE A 114 -6.75 10.68 -11.06
CA ILE A 114 -8.19 10.37 -11.08
C ILE A 114 -8.50 9.42 -12.25
N LYS A 115 -7.97 9.70 -13.45
CA LYS A 115 -8.16 8.84 -14.62
C LYS A 115 -7.61 7.43 -14.38
N ARG A 116 -6.37 7.31 -13.86
CA ARG A 116 -5.76 6.00 -13.53
C ARG A 116 -6.59 5.23 -12.50
N ILE A 117 -7.12 5.89 -11.47
CA ILE A 117 -8.01 5.22 -10.50
C ILE A 117 -9.26 4.66 -11.19
N GLY A 118 -9.88 5.41 -12.11
CA GLY A 118 -11.05 4.96 -12.85
C GLY A 118 -10.77 3.87 -13.91
N GLU A 119 -9.51 3.68 -14.31
CA GLU A 119 -9.10 2.54 -15.14
C GLU A 119 -8.92 1.26 -14.29
N ILE A 120 -8.59 1.41 -13.00
CA ILE A 120 -8.43 0.31 -12.05
C ILE A 120 -9.78 -0.20 -11.50
N PHE A 121 -10.77 0.70 -11.30
CA PHE A 121 -12.08 0.41 -10.71
C PHE A 121 -13.23 0.99 -11.53
#